data_AF-A0A7C6W830-F1
#
_entry.id   AF-A0A7C6W830-F1
#
_cell.length_a   1.000
_cell.length_b   1.000
_cell.length_c   1.000
_cell.angle_alpha   90.00
_cell.angle_beta   90.00
_cell.angle_gamma   90.00
#
_symmetry.space_group_name_H-M   'P 1'
#
loop_
_entity.id
_entity.type
_entity.pdbx_description
1 polymer ?
#
loop_
_entity_poly.entity_id
_entity_poly.type
_entity_poly.pdbx_seq_one_letter_code
_entity_poly.pdbx_strand_id
1 'polypeptide(L)' 'MKKFVEVIAKYNQEGQIRPLKIIWEDGRVFDIQRITDIRPAASLKAGGVGLRYTCIISRKKVYLFLENNQWFIG' A
#
# COMPACT_ATOMS: atom_id res chain seq x y z
N MET A 1 3.62 -4.99 14.50
CA MET A 1 3.61 -3.52 14.57
C MET A 1 3.43 -2.98 13.16
N LYS A 2 2.48 -2.06 12.95
CA LYS A 2 2.23 -1.43 11.65
C LYS A 2 3.37 -0.48 11.31
N LYS A 3 3.97 -0.65 10.14
CA LYS A 3 4.93 0.32 9.59
C LYS A 3 4.20 1.25 8.65
N PHE A 4 3.82 2.41 9.15
CA PHE A 4 3.16 3.45 8.36
C PHE A 4 4.14 4.06 7.37
N VAL A 5 3.64 4.36 6.18
CA VAL A 5 4.45 4.93 5.08
C VAL A 5 3.66 6.03 4.39
N GLU A 6 4.37 7.02 3.87
CA GLU A 6 3.76 7.99 2.98
C GLU A 6 3.57 7.36 1.59
N VAL A 7 2.42 7.64 0.98
CA VAL A 7 2.04 7.06 -0.31
C VAL A 7 1.46 8.15 -1.21
N ILE A 8 2.04 8.27 -2.40
CA ILE A 8 1.40 9.02 -3.48
C ILE A 8 0.37 8.10 -4.12
N ALA A 9 -0.91 8.45 -4.02
CA ALA A 9 -2.00 7.67 -4.59
C ALA A 9 -2.87 8.54 -5.51
N LYS A 10 -3.36 7.93 -6.59
CA LYS A 10 -4.35 8.53 -7.47
C LYS A 10 -5.74 8.10 -7.03
N TYR A 11 -6.60 9.08 -6.75
CA TYR A 11 -8.04 8.85 -6.66
C TYR A 11 -8.64 9.05 -8.04
N ASN A 12 -9.35 8.04 -8.57
CA ASN A 12 -9.99 8.14 -9.88
C ASN A 12 -11.46 8.58 -9.75
N GLN A 13 -12.08 8.88 -10.90
CA GLN A 13 -13.48 9.33 -10.96
C GLN A 13 -14.48 8.26 -10.48
N GLU A 14 -14.07 6.99 -10.42
CA GLU A 14 -14.87 5.86 -9.94
C GLU A 14 -14.78 5.69 -8.41
N GLY A 15 -14.02 6.53 -7.72
CA GLY A 15 -13.81 6.45 -6.28
C GLY A 15 -12.83 5.35 -5.85
N GLN A 16 -12.01 4.84 -6.76
CA GLN A 16 -10.94 3.90 -6.44
C GLN A 16 -9.64 4.64 -6.12
N ILE A 17 -8.95 4.21 -5.07
CA ILE A 17 -7.63 4.71 -4.70
C ILE A 17 -6.59 3.75 -5.28
N ARG A 18 -5.66 4.27 -6.09
CA ARG A 18 -4.53 3.49 -6.62
C ARG A 18 -3.20 4.05 -6.12
N PRO A 19 -2.45 3.32 -5.28
CA PRO A 19 -1.13 3.75 -4.86
C PRO A 19 -0.14 3.68 -6.04
N LEU A 20 0.67 4.72 -6.21
CA LEU A 20 1.63 4.87 -7.29
C LEU A 20 3.08 4.79 -6.78
N LYS A 21 3.36 5.41 -5.64
CA LYS A 21 4.70 5.46 -5.05
C LYS A 21 4.62 5.33 -3.53
N ILE A 22 5.65 4.72 -2.95
CA ILE A 22 5.87 4.69 -1.50
C ILE A 22 7.08 5.57 -1.20
N ILE A 23 6.93 6.49 -0.26
CA ILE A 23 8.02 7.31 0.26
C ILE A 23 8.39 6.72 1.62
N TRP A 24 9.64 6.25 1.72
CA TRP A 24 10.17 5.65 2.94
C TRP A 24 10.67 6.73 3.90
N GLU A 25 10.82 6.37 5.17
CA GLU A 25 11.21 7.30 6.27
C GLU A 25 12.53 8.03 6.02
N ASP A 26 13.43 7.46 5.21
CA ASP A 26 14.71 8.05 4.82
C ASP A 26 14.65 8.85 3.51
N GLY A 27 13.45 9.13 3.00
CA GLY A 27 13.21 9.86 1.76
C GLY A 27 13.34 9.04 0.48
N ARG A 28 13.71 7.74 0.56
CA ARG A 28 13.74 6.88 -0.63
C ARG A 28 12.34 6.70 -1.21
N VAL A 29 12.24 6.86 -2.52
CA VAL A 29 10.98 6.70 -3.25
C VAL A 29 11.00 5.40 -4.03
N PHE A 30 9.93 4.63 -3.87
CA PHE A 30 9.75 3.34 -4.53
C PHE A 30 8.52 3.37 -5.43
N ASP A 31 8.72 3.13 -6.72
CA ASP A 31 7.65 3.03 -7.70
C ASP A 31 6.89 1.71 -7.58
N ILE A 32 5.56 1.80 -7.49
CA ILE A 32 4.67 0.66 -7.62
C ILE A 32 4.48 0.38 -9.11
N GLN A 33 5.22 -0.62 -9.60
CA GLN A 33 5.24 -0.99 -11.01
C GLN A 33 3.91 -1.63 -11.43
N ARG A 34 3.29 -2.41 -10.53
CA ARG A 34 2.04 -3.11 -10.79
C ARG A 34 1.31 -3.41 -9.50
N ILE A 35 -0.02 -3.37 -9.55
CA ILE A 35 -0.90 -3.91 -8.52
C ILE A 35 -1.55 -5.17 -9.09
N THR A 36 -1.38 -6.31 -8.43
CA THR A 36 -1.86 -7.61 -8.93
C THR A 36 -3.17 -8.06 -8.28
N ASP A 37 -3.52 -7.50 -7.13
CA ASP A 37 -4.68 -7.91 -6.33
C ASP A 37 -5.06 -6.79 -5.36
N ILE A 38 -6.35 -6.57 -5.17
CA ILE A 38 -6.92 -5.59 -4.23
C ILE A 38 -8.11 -6.25 -3.54
N ARG A 39 -8.06 -6.39 -2.21
CA ARG A 39 -9.15 -7.02 -1.44
C ARG A 39 -9.19 -6.58 0.02
N PRO A 40 -10.34 -6.66 0.70
CA PRO A 40 -10.38 -6.61 2.16
C PRO A 40 -9.56 -7.76 2.74
N ALA A 41 -8.64 -7.48 3.66
CA ALA A 41 -7.85 -8.49 4.34
C ALA A 41 -7.37 -8.02 5.72
N ALA A 42 -7.20 -8.98 6.62
CA ALA A 42 -6.46 -8.74 7.86
C ALA A 42 -4.95 -8.76 7.57
N SER A 43 -4.20 -7.85 8.18
CA SER A 43 -2.73 -7.94 8.20
C SER A 43 -2.29 -8.88 9.32
N LEU A 44 -2.01 -10.14 8.96
CA LEU A 44 -1.62 -11.18 9.91
C LEU A 44 -0.30 -10.85 10.64
N LYS A 45 0.61 -10.10 9.99
CA LYS A 45 1.93 -9.77 10.52
C LYS A 45 1.95 -8.46 11.30
N ALA A 46 1.26 -7.43 10.81
CA ALA A 46 1.28 -6.12 11.46
C ALA A 46 0.18 -5.95 12.53
N GLY A 47 -0.88 -6.76 12.46
CA GLY A 47 -2.19 -6.45 13.05
C GLY A 47 -2.93 -5.43 12.19
N GLY A 48 -4.27 -5.46 12.16
CA GLY A 48 -5.11 -4.52 11.40
C GLY A 48 -6.02 -5.18 10.37
N VAL A 49 -7.07 -4.48 9.96
CA VAL A 49 -8.05 -4.90 8.95
C VAL A 49 -8.27 -3.75 7.99
N GLY A 50 -8.02 -3.96 6.70
CA GLY A 50 -8.16 -2.89 5.72
C GLY A 50 -8.16 -3.42 4.30
N LEU A 51 -8.07 -2.50 3.34
CA LEU A 51 -7.95 -2.87 1.94
C LEU A 51 -6.48 -3.15 1.63
N ARG A 52 -6.16 -4.41 1.29
CA ARG A 52 -4.81 -4.84 0.94
C ARG A 52 -4.60 -4.77 -0.56
N TYR A 53 -3.55 -4.08 -0.94
CA TYR A 53 -3.00 -4.02 -2.27
C TYR A 53 -1.78 -4.93 -2.34
N THR A 54 -1.77 -5.86 -3.29
CA THR A 54 -0.57 -6.62 -3.63
C THR A 54 0.18 -5.87 -4.70
N CYS A 55 1.27 -5.22 -4.29
CA CYS A 55 2.10 -4.37 -5.14
C CYS A 55 3.36 -5.12 -5.58
N ILE A 56 3.83 -4.84 -6.80
CA ILE A 56 5.14 -5.22 -7.29
C ILE A 56 6.01 -3.96 -7.31
N ILE A 57 7.09 -3.98 -6.53
CA ILE A 57 8.06 -2.90 -6.39
C ILE A 57 9.44 -3.51 -6.60
N SER A 58 10.20 -3.01 -7.58
CA SER A 58 11.53 -3.54 -7.92
C SER A 58 11.53 -5.07 -8.09
N ARG A 59 10.53 -5.60 -8.81
CA ARG A 59 10.29 -7.05 -9.02
C ARG A 59 9.97 -7.87 -7.75
N LYS A 60 9.82 -7.23 -6.59
CA LYS A 60 9.43 -7.89 -5.34
C LYS A 60 7.97 -7.63 -5.03
N LYS A 61 7.30 -8.63 -4.47
CA LYS A 61 5.93 -8.53 -3.99
C LYS A 61 5.91 -7.89 -2.61
N VAL A 62 5.07 -6.86 -2.44
CA VAL A 62 4.88 -6.09 -1.21
C VAL A 62 3.39 -6.01 -0.92
N TYR A 63 3.01 -6.17 0.35
CA TYR A 63 1.64 -5.95 0.79
C TYR A 63 1.52 -4.56 1.39
N LEU A 64 0.71 -3.73 0.75
CA LEU A 64 0.39 -2.38 1.19
C LEU A 64 -1.07 -2.35 1.63
N PHE A 65 -1.35 -1.85 2.82
CA PHE A 65 -2.68 -1.82 3.40
C PHE A 65 -3.14 -0.37 3.56
N LEU A 66 -4.41 -0.14 3.29
CA LEU A 66 -5.13 1.10 3.59
C LEU A 66 -6.17 0.83 4.67
N GLU A 67 -6.04 1.48 5.82
CA GLU A 67 -6.95 1.40 6.96
C GLU A 67 -7.14 2.80 7.54
N ASN A 68 -8.39 3.26 7.71
CA ASN A 68 -8.70 4.60 8.24
C ASN A 68 -7.93 5.75 7.56
N ASN A 69 -7.80 5.70 6.24
CA ASN A 69 -7.01 6.64 5.42
C ASN A 69 -5.51 6.68 5.74
N GLN A 70 -4.97 5.69 6.46
CA GLN A 70 -3.56 5.54 6.73
C GLN A 70 -2.99 4.32 5.97
N TRP A 71 -1.81 4.52 5.40
CA TRP A 71 -1.11 3.48 4.65
C TRP A 71 -0.06 2.80 5.51
N PHE A 72 0.00 1.47 5.47
CA PHE A 72 1.05 0.72 6.16
C PHE A 72 1.48 -0.53 5.39
N ILE A 73 2.72 -0.95 5.62
CA ILE A 73 3.26 -2.22 5.11
C ILE A 73 2.91 -3.35 6.06
N GLY A 74 2.48 -4.49 5.51
CA GLY A 74 2.21 -5.73 6.26
C GLY A 74 3.13 -6.89 5.93
#